data_AF-A0A2M7ZRW9-F1
#
_entry.id   AF-A0A2M7ZRW9-F1
#
_cell.length_a   1.000
_cell.length_b   1.000
_cell.length_c   1.000
_cell.angle_alpha   90.00
_cell.angle_beta   90.00
_cell.angle_gamma   90.00
#
_symmetry.space_group_name_H-M   'P 1'
#
loop_
_entity.id
_entity.type
_entity.pdbx_description
1 polymer ?
#
loop_
_entity_poly.entity_id
_entity_poly.type
_entity_poly.pdbx_seq_one_letter_code
_entity_poly.pdbx_strand_id
1 'polypeptide(L)'
;MTENTHNKNLHKAKKSKQDEFYTQLSDIEKELKHYKKHFRDKTVYCNCDDPRVSNFFHYFSYNYEKLGLKKFITTCFKSQEMDLYSQNDSEQAIYLEYDGDKNGNFEPDQDEIGINPLKGDGDFHSKESIELLKQADIVVTNPPFSLFREYVTQLMEYEKKFVIIGNKNAITYKEIFRWIKENKMWVGNTPMSTDLLFDVPEDFAKELVATKKEGSGYKIVDGVIKGRAQAVWFTNMDIAKRHEDLILYQKYNEEDYPFYDNYNAINVDKTKDIPVDFNGVMGVPITFLDKHNPDQFDILGMSASAGYDPDIVGIPFWGDKDARPLINCRNTYARVFIRNKRL
;
A
#
# COMPACT_ATOMS: atom_id res chain seq x y z
N MET A 1 -14.92 0.67 -44.84
CA MET A 1 -15.87 0.65 -43.72
C MET A 1 -15.61 -0.64 -42.95
N THR A 2 -14.91 -0.56 -41.84
CA THR A 2 -14.62 -1.69 -40.96
C THR A 2 -15.07 -1.29 -39.57
N GLU A 3 -16.20 -1.87 -39.16
CA GLU A 3 -16.89 -1.58 -37.92
C GLU A 3 -16.08 -2.01 -36.68
N ASN A 4 -16.13 -1.13 -35.69
CA ASN A 4 -15.60 -1.24 -34.34
C ASN A 4 -15.93 -2.59 -33.68
N THR A 5 -14.90 -3.41 -33.45
CA THR A 5 -14.97 -4.52 -32.49
C THR A 5 -14.16 -4.18 -31.23
N HIS A 6 -14.44 -3.03 -30.63
CA HIS A 6 -13.95 -2.61 -29.32
C HIS A 6 -15.14 -2.04 -28.57
N ASN A 7 -15.83 -2.88 -27.78
CA ASN A 7 -16.69 -2.49 -26.64
C ASN A 7 -17.60 -3.64 -26.19
N LYS A 8 -17.02 -4.80 -25.82
CA LYS A 8 -17.77 -5.83 -25.06
C LYS A 8 -17.10 -6.29 -23.77
N ASN A 9 -15.85 -5.90 -23.52
CA ASN A 9 -15.11 -6.32 -22.31
C ASN A 9 -15.08 -5.25 -21.18
N LEU A 10 -15.48 -4.00 -21.44
CA LEU A 10 -15.48 -2.95 -20.39
C LEU A 10 -16.64 -3.06 -19.39
N HIS A 11 -17.79 -3.61 -19.77
CA HIS A 11 -18.91 -3.78 -18.84
C HIS A 11 -18.74 -4.94 -17.84
N LYS A 12 -17.75 -5.81 -18.03
CA LYS A 12 -17.44 -6.90 -17.10
C LYS A 12 -16.53 -6.46 -15.94
N ALA A 13 -15.84 -5.32 -16.09
CA ALA A 13 -14.95 -4.77 -15.07
C ALA A 13 -15.69 -3.92 -14.01
N LYS A 14 -16.89 -3.41 -14.31
CA LYS A 14 -17.72 -2.63 -13.37
C LYS A 14 -18.28 -3.44 -12.18
N LYS A 15 -17.99 -4.74 -12.09
CA LYS A 15 -18.52 -5.64 -11.06
C LYS A 15 -17.52 -6.74 -10.68
N SER A 16 -16.25 -6.37 -10.63
CA SER A 16 -15.26 -7.15 -9.89
C SER A 16 -15.65 -7.08 -8.40
N LYS A 17 -16.41 -8.07 -7.93
CA LYS A 17 -16.79 -8.25 -6.51
C LYS A 17 -15.57 -8.38 -5.56
N GLN A 18 -14.35 -8.27 -6.08
CA GLN A 18 -13.09 -8.39 -5.35
C GLN A 18 -12.53 -7.04 -4.89
N ASP A 19 -13.16 -5.91 -5.23
CA ASP A 19 -12.62 -4.58 -4.85
C ASP A 19 -13.37 -3.95 -3.66
N GLU A 20 -14.42 -4.59 -3.12
CA GLU A 20 -15.18 -4.15 -1.94
C GLU A 20 -14.59 -4.73 -0.63
N PHE A 21 -13.28 -4.57 -0.43
CA PHE A 21 -12.62 -4.99 0.80
C PHE A 21 -12.55 -3.83 1.79
N TYR A 22 -13.42 -3.84 2.80
CA TYR A 22 -13.43 -2.78 3.80
C TYR A 22 -12.32 -3.02 4.83
N THR A 23 -11.46 -2.02 4.99
CA THR A 23 -10.36 -2.05 5.95
C THR A 23 -10.92 -1.88 7.35
N GLN A 24 -10.46 -2.69 8.31
CA GLN A 24 -10.91 -2.57 9.70
C GLN A 24 -10.36 -1.31 10.38
N LEU A 25 -11.21 -0.64 11.18
CA LEU A 25 -10.81 0.52 11.98
C LEU A 25 -9.60 0.23 12.86
N SER A 26 -9.55 -0.95 13.49
CA SER A 26 -8.43 -1.32 14.36
C SER A 26 -7.09 -1.43 13.62
N ASP A 27 -7.10 -1.79 12.32
CA ASP A 27 -5.88 -1.85 11.52
C ASP A 27 -5.45 -0.45 11.07
N ILE A 28 -6.41 0.43 10.76
CA ILE A 28 -6.18 1.86 10.50
C ILE A 28 -5.57 2.54 11.73
N GLU A 29 -6.15 2.36 12.92
CA GLU A 29 -5.65 2.96 14.16
C GLU A 29 -4.23 2.49 14.53
N LYS A 30 -3.96 1.18 14.35
CA LYS A 30 -2.63 0.60 14.60
C LYS A 30 -1.57 1.19 13.67
N GLU A 31 -1.91 1.46 12.40
CA GLU A 31 -0.99 2.06 11.44
C GLU A 31 -0.87 3.58 11.66
N LEU A 32 -1.98 4.31 11.62
CA LEU A 32 -2.01 5.77 11.57
C LEU A 32 -1.48 6.44 12.84
N LYS A 33 -1.44 5.74 13.98
CA LYS A 33 -0.82 6.27 15.21
C LYS A 33 0.65 6.66 15.02
N HIS A 34 1.35 6.05 14.05
CA HIS A 34 2.76 6.34 13.75
C HIS A 34 2.95 7.62 12.94
N TYR A 35 1.87 8.20 12.40
CA TYR A 35 1.89 9.36 11.51
C TYR A 35 1.26 10.61 12.12
N LYS A 36 0.72 10.52 13.35
CA LYS A 36 -0.02 11.61 14.05
C LYS A 36 0.64 12.99 13.93
N LYS A 37 1.96 13.06 14.09
CA LYS A 37 2.73 14.32 14.03
C LYS A 37 2.66 15.03 12.67
N HIS A 38 2.36 14.30 11.60
CA HIS A 38 2.34 14.81 10.23
C HIS A 38 0.99 15.40 9.83
N PHE A 39 -0.08 15.13 10.57
CA PHE A 39 -1.45 15.54 10.20
C PHE A 39 -1.80 16.97 10.62
N ARG A 40 -1.07 17.57 11.57
CA ARG A 40 -1.38 18.91 12.08
C ARG A 40 -1.33 19.96 10.97
N ASP A 41 -2.38 20.79 10.92
CA ASP A 41 -2.61 21.85 9.95
C ASP A 41 -2.62 21.36 8.49
N LYS A 42 -2.92 20.07 8.26
CA LYS A 42 -2.97 19.46 6.93
C LYS A 42 -4.38 19.17 6.45
N THR A 43 -4.53 19.22 5.13
CA THR A 43 -5.70 18.69 4.43
C THR A 43 -5.48 17.20 4.12
N VAL A 44 -6.37 16.34 4.63
CA VAL A 44 -6.36 14.90 4.33
C VAL A 44 -7.44 14.55 3.32
N TYR A 45 -7.13 13.66 2.38
CA TYR A 45 -8.08 13.17 1.37
C TYR A 45 -8.16 11.64 1.34
N CYS A 46 -9.37 11.10 1.49
CA CYS A 46 -9.70 9.68 1.34
C CYS A 46 -10.52 9.49 0.05
N ASN A 47 -9.88 9.09 -1.05
CA ASN A 47 -10.49 9.23 -2.39
C ASN A 47 -10.73 7.93 -3.16
N CYS A 48 -10.55 6.79 -2.50
CA CYS A 48 -10.80 5.46 -3.07
C CYS A 48 -11.51 4.55 -2.08
N ASP A 49 -12.17 5.16 -1.10
CA ASP A 49 -12.90 4.45 -0.09
C ASP A 49 -14.37 4.82 -0.18
N ASP A 50 -15.21 3.92 0.30
CA ASP A 50 -16.65 4.13 0.36
C ASP A 50 -17.03 4.63 1.76
N PRO A 51 -17.20 5.95 2.00
CA PRO A 51 -17.57 6.51 3.30
C PRO A 51 -18.87 6.01 3.91
N ARG A 52 -19.68 5.24 3.18
CA ARG A 52 -20.82 4.51 3.77
C ARG A 52 -20.36 3.48 4.82
N VAL A 53 -19.15 2.93 4.65
CA VAL A 53 -18.54 1.87 5.49
C VAL A 53 -17.07 2.17 5.78
N SER A 54 -16.53 3.27 5.26
CA SER A 54 -15.12 3.62 5.38
C SER A 54 -14.75 3.86 6.83
N ASN A 55 -13.98 2.93 7.37
CA ASN A 55 -13.33 3.17 8.64
C ASN A 55 -12.25 4.27 8.55
N PHE A 56 -11.82 4.68 7.35
CA PHE A 56 -10.97 5.86 7.19
C PHE A 56 -11.76 7.15 7.42
N PHE A 57 -12.97 7.28 6.86
CA PHE A 57 -13.86 8.40 7.18
C PHE A 57 -14.11 8.47 8.68
N HIS A 58 -14.55 7.35 9.28
CA HIS A 58 -14.78 7.28 10.73
C HIS A 58 -13.53 7.68 11.53
N TYR A 59 -12.35 7.17 11.16
CA TYR A 59 -11.11 7.53 11.85
C TYR A 59 -10.82 9.03 11.78
N PHE A 60 -10.87 9.64 10.60
CA PHE A 60 -10.48 11.05 10.43
C PHE A 60 -11.51 12.04 10.93
N SER A 61 -12.81 11.77 10.77
CA SER A 61 -13.87 12.68 11.24
C SER A 61 -13.92 12.72 12.77
N TYR A 62 -13.90 11.56 13.45
CA TYR A 62 -13.93 11.49 14.92
C TYR A 62 -12.60 11.83 15.61
N ASN A 63 -11.49 11.86 14.87
CA ASN A 63 -10.19 12.28 15.39
C ASN A 63 -9.73 13.64 14.83
N TYR A 64 -10.60 14.37 14.12
CA TYR A 64 -10.23 15.61 13.42
C TYR A 64 -9.49 16.60 14.33
N GLU A 65 -10.11 16.95 15.46
CA GLU A 65 -9.55 17.90 16.43
C GLU A 65 -8.30 17.34 17.13
N LYS A 66 -8.30 16.03 17.43
CA LYS A 66 -7.16 15.35 18.08
C LYS A 66 -5.93 15.30 17.17
N LEU A 67 -6.15 15.20 15.87
CA LEU A 67 -5.11 15.23 14.84
C LEU A 67 -4.69 16.66 14.47
N GLY A 68 -5.54 17.65 14.80
CA GLY A 68 -5.35 19.05 14.44
C GLY A 68 -5.41 19.26 12.93
N LEU A 69 -6.35 18.59 12.24
CA LEU A 69 -6.51 18.73 10.80
C LEU A 69 -6.95 20.14 10.43
N LYS A 70 -6.57 20.58 9.23
CA LYS A 70 -7.06 21.83 8.64
C LYS A 70 -8.35 21.64 7.85
N LYS A 71 -8.46 20.51 7.17
CA LYS A 71 -9.61 20.11 6.34
C LYS A 71 -9.54 18.60 6.12
N PHE A 72 -10.70 17.97 6.02
CA PHE A 72 -10.82 16.57 5.65
C PHE A 72 -11.77 16.44 4.46
N ILE A 73 -11.36 15.68 3.44
CA ILE A 73 -12.11 15.46 2.21
C ILE A 73 -12.26 13.95 2.00
N THR A 74 -13.43 13.50 1.53
CA THR A 74 -13.62 12.13 1.03
C THR A 74 -14.54 12.13 -0.18
N THR A 75 -14.31 11.26 -1.17
CA THR A 75 -15.23 11.05 -2.31
C THR A 75 -16.03 9.77 -2.14
N CYS A 76 -17.27 9.72 -2.64
CA CYS A 76 -18.14 8.54 -2.56
C CYS A 76 -19.31 8.51 -3.54
N PHE A 77 -20.06 7.40 -3.51
CA PHE A 77 -21.31 7.25 -4.25
C PHE A 77 -22.52 7.58 -3.35
N LYS A 78 -23.43 8.44 -3.83
CA LYS A 78 -24.65 8.87 -3.12
C LYS A 78 -25.68 7.74 -3.05
N SER A 79 -26.53 7.77 -2.02
CA SER A 79 -27.87 7.14 -2.00
C SER A 79 -28.94 8.22 -1.68
N GLN A 80 -30.20 7.95 -2.03
CA GLN A 80 -31.30 8.94 -2.03
C GLN A 80 -31.76 9.44 -0.65
N GLU A 81 -31.29 8.88 0.46
CA GLU A 81 -31.73 9.31 1.79
C GLU A 81 -30.73 10.25 2.48
N MET A 82 -31.28 11.28 3.15
CA MET A 82 -30.61 12.36 3.88
C MET A 82 -29.97 11.90 5.20
N ASP A 83 -29.71 10.61 5.37
CA ASP A 83 -29.04 10.06 6.54
C ASP A 83 -27.59 9.73 6.18
N LEU A 84 -26.65 10.04 7.09
CA LEU A 84 -25.20 9.74 7.00
C LEU A 84 -24.89 8.26 6.69
N TYR A 85 -25.91 7.40 6.76
CA TYR A 85 -25.88 5.96 6.49
C TYR A 85 -27.10 5.60 5.62
N SER A 86 -26.90 5.36 4.32
CA SER A 86 -28.02 5.06 3.40
C SER A 86 -27.78 3.85 2.49
N GLN A 87 -28.87 3.15 2.14
CA GLN A 87 -28.89 1.92 1.34
C GLN A 87 -28.90 2.26 -0.17
N ASN A 88 -28.09 1.55 -0.95
CA ASN A 88 -27.65 1.84 -2.32
C ASN A 88 -28.72 2.06 -3.43
N ASP A 89 -29.44 3.19 -3.42
CA ASP A 89 -30.49 3.50 -4.42
C ASP A 89 -30.22 4.76 -5.30
N SER A 90 -28.99 5.29 -5.40
CA SER A 90 -28.67 6.43 -6.30
C SER A 90 -27.38 6.25 -7.12
N GLU A 91 -27.35 6.84 -8.32
CA GLU A 91 -26.24 6.76 -9.31
C GLU A 91 -25.22 7.90 -9.22
N GLN A 92 -25.44 8.93 -8.40
CA GLN A 92 -24.61 10.16 -8.42
C GLN A 92 -23.44 10.08 -7.43
N ALA A 93 -22.20 10.31 -7.86
CA ALA A 93 -21.08 10.46 -6.93
C ALA A 93 -21.12 11.81 -6.20
N ILE A 94 -20.63 11.87 -4.97
CA ILE A 94 -20.52 13.07 -4.13
C ILE A 94 -19.12 13.13 -3.51
N TYR A 95 -18.76 14.27 -2.92
CA TYR A 95 -17.66 14.37 -1.98
C TYR A 95 -18.14 15.07 -0.71
N LEU A 96 -17.53 14.68 0.40
CA LEU A 96 -17.75 15.28 1.71
C LEU A 96 -16.56 16.16 2.05
N GLU A 97 -16.82 17.34 2.60
CA GLU A 97 -15.82 18.19 3.22
C GLU A 97 -16.16 18.41 4.69
N TYR A 98 -15.14 18.32 5.54
CA TYR A 98 -15.27 18.58 6.96
C TYR A 98 -14.15 19.51 7.41
N ASP A 99 -14.55 20.63 8.02
CA ASP A 99 -13.67 21.71 8.48
C ASP A 99 -13.60 21.79 10.02
N GLY A 100 -14.04 20.73 10.70
CA GLY A 100 -14.02 20.62 12.16
C GLY A 100 -15.34 20.95 12.84
N ASP A 101 -15.34 20.78 14.16
CA ASP A 101 -16.50 20.96 15.04
C ASP A 101 -16.88 22.45 15.13
N LYS A 102 -18.17 22.74 14.98
CA LYS A 102 -18.76 24.08 15.03
C LYS A 102 -19.68 24.26 16.23
N ASN A 103 -20.14 23.18 16.85
CA ASN A 103 -21.15 23.20 17.92
C ASN A 103 -20.58 22.85 19.31
N GLY A 104 -19.35 22.33 19.38
CA GLY A 104 -18.61 22.01 20.61
C GLY A 104 -18.83 20.59 21.14
N ASN A 105 -19.48 19.69 20.39
CA ASN A 105 -19.73 18.30 20.78
C ASN A 105 -18.59 17.34 20.42
N PHE A 106 -17.62 17.78 19.61
CA PHE A 106 -16.52 16.98 19.06
C PHE A 106 -16.95 15.73 18.28
N GLU A 107 -18.18 15.71 17.74
CA GLU A 107 -18.75 14.62 16.96
C GLU A 107 -19.19 15.16 15.58
N PRO A 108 -18.73 14.54 14.47
CA PRO A 108 -19.03 15.02 13.14
C PRO A 108 -20.53 14.88 12.83
N ASP A 109 -21.19 16.00 12.55
CA ASP A 109 -22.64 16.03 12.25
C ASP A 109 -22.97 16.43 10.80
N GLN A 110 -24.23 16.25 10.40
CA GLN A 110 -24.70 16.57 9.04
C GLN A 110 -24.67 18.05 8.70
N ASP A 111 -24.84 18.92 9.70
CA ASP A 111 -24.84 20.38 9.51
C ASP A 111 -23.41 20.92 9.36
N GLU A 112 -22.42 20.17 9.86
CA GLU A 112 -20.99 20.45 9.78
C GLU A 112 -20.33 19.88 8.52
N ILE A 113 -20.76 18.69 8.10
CA ILE A 113 -20.24 18.00 6.91
C ILE A 113 -20.88 18.60 5.64
N GLY A 114 -20.05 19.27 4.84
CA GLY A 114 -20.45 19.75 3.52
C GLY A 114 -20.60 18.61 2.53
N ILE A 115 -21.84 18.33 2.08
CA ILE A 115 -22.14 17.32 1.06
C ILE A 115 -22.22 17.98 -0.33
N ASN A 116 -21.35 17.57 -1.24
CA ASN A 116 -21.23 18.20 -2.55
C ASN A 116 -21.37 17.16 -3.69
N PRO A 117 -22.28 17.35 -4.66
CA PRO A 117 -22.39 16.45 -5.80
C PRO A 117 -21.21 16.58 -6.78
N LEU A 118 -20.73 15.44 -7.25
CA LEU A 118 -19.83 15.34 -8.40
C LEU A 118 -20.64 15.24 -9.69
N LYS A 119 -20.05 15.68 -10.80
CA LYS A 119 -20.60 15.50 -12.15
C LYS A 119 -20.22 14.12 -12.72
N GLY A 120 -19.03 13.63 -12.36
CA GLY A 120 -18.54 12.31 -12.73
C GLY A 120 -18.95 11.20 -11.75
N ASP A 121 -18.30 10.04 -11.91
CA ASP A 121 -18.49 8.83 -11.10
C ASP A 121 -17.51 8.73 -9.91
N GLY A 122 -16.75 9.79 -9.62
CA GLY A 122 -15.78 9.80 -8.52
C GLY A 122 -14.49 9.03 -8.80
N ASP A 123 -14.25 8.56 -10.03
CA ASP A 123 -12.98 7.95 -10.43
C ASP A 123 -11.81 8.91 -10.10
N PHE A 124 -10.72 8.39 -9.55
CA PHE A 124 -9.58 9.21 -9.13
C PHE A 124 -8.85 9.89 -10.31
N HIS A 125 -9.07 9.44 -11.54
CA HIS A 125 -8.59 10.11 -12.76
C HIS A 125 -9.49 11.26 -13.21
N SER A 126 -10.71 11.37 -12.69
CA SER A 126 -11.63 12.43 -13.11
C SER A 126 -11.08 13.81 -12.74
N LYS A 127 -11.42 14.82 -13.55
CA LYS A 127 -10.97 16.20 -13.31
C LYS A 127 -11.38 16.70 -11.92
N GLU A 128 -12.59 16.38 -11.48
CA GLU A 128 -13.09 16.80 -10.17
C GLU A 128 -12.28 16.15 -9.03
N SER A 129 -12.01 14.85 -9.11
CA SER A 129 -11.16 14.15 -8.12
C SER A 129 -9.72 14.67 -8.10
N ILE A 130 -9.18 15.07 -9.25
CA ILE A 130 -7.85 15.72 -9.35
C ILE A 130 -7.86 17.11 -8.70
N GLU A 131 -8.92 17.91 -8.87
CA GLU A 131 -9.01 19.21 -8.18
C GLU A 131 -9.13 19.05 -6.67
N LEU A 132 -9.80 18.00 -6.17
CA LEU A 132 -9.78 17.65 -4.75
C LEU A 132 -8.39 17.18 -4.30
N LEU A 133 -7.72 16.33 -5.10
CA LEU A 133 -6.36 15.88 -4.83
C LEU A 133 -5.38 17.05 -4.71
N LYS A 134 -5.48 18.05 -5.58
CA LYS A 134 -4.64 19.26 -5.55
C LYS A 134 -4.76 20.03 -4.22
N GLN A 135 -5.95 20.05 -3.62
CA GLN A 135 -6.20 20.71 -2.32
C GLN A 135 -5.63 19.92 -1.13
N ALA A 136 -5.43 18.61 -1.28
CA ALA A 136 -4.93 17.74 -0.23
C ALA A 136 -3.42 17.83 -0.04
N ASP A 137 -2.95 17.76 1.20
CA ASP A 137 -1.52 17.57 1.51
C ASP A 137 -1.18 16.07 1.60
N ILE A 138 -2.10 15.30 2.20
CA ILE A 138 -1.90 13.89 2.51
C ILE A 138 -3.09 13.08 2.00
N VAL A 139 -2.80 11.95 1.34
CA VAL A 139 -3.80 10.98 0.90
C VAL A 139 -3.72 9.72 1.74
N VAL A 140 -4.85 9.28 2.29
CA VAL A 140 -4.90 8.08 3.14
C VAL A 140 -6.09 7.22 2.72
N THR A 141 -5.86 6.05 2.12
CA THR A 141 -6.96 5.23 1.57
C THR A 141 -6.54 3.80 1.24
N ASN A 142 -7.51 2.96 0.88
CA ASN A 142 -7.32 1.64 0.29
C ASN A 142 -7.67 1.68 -1.22
N PRO A 143 -6.74 2.02 -2.13
CA PRO A 143 -7.03 2.09 -3.56
C PRO A 143 -7.29 0.70 -4.18
N PRO A 144 -7.97 0.63 -5.34
CA PRO A 144 -8.13 -0.62 -6.08
C PRO A 144 -6.78 -1.23 -6.43
N PHE A 145 -6.53 -2.48 -6.03
CA PHE A 145 -5.22 -3.12 -6.21
C PHE A 145 -4.83 -3.28 -7.69
N SER A 146 -5.82 -3.41 -8.57
CA SER A 146 -5.63 -3.49 -10.02
C SER A 146 -5.07 -2.20 -10.63
N LEU A 147 -5.36 -1.05 -10.01
CA LEU A 147 -4.94 0.29 -10.46
C LEU A 147 -3.82 0.87 -9.57
N PHE A 148 -3.28 0.08 -8.64
CA PHE A 148 -2.34 0.56 -7.61
C PHE A 148 -1.12 1.29 -8.19
N ARG A 149 -0.53 0.77 -9.27
CA ARG A 149 0.62 1.41 -9.92
C ARG A 149 0.26 2.79 -10.49
N GLU A 150 -0.84 2.88 -11.22
CA GLU A 150 -1.32 4.12 -11.82
C GLU A 150 -1.65 5.14 -10.74
N TYR A 151 -2.32 4.69 -9.68
CA TYR A 151 -2.67 5.49 -8.53
C TYR A 151 -1.44 6.06 -7.79
N VAL A 152 -0.45 5.22 -7.44
CA VAL A 152 0.81 5.69 -6.83
C VAL A 152 1.54 6.66 -7.75
N THR A 153 1.55 6.40 -9.06
CA THR A 153 2.20 7.29 -10.04
C THR A 153 1.56 8.68 -9.99
N GLN A 154 0.22 8.75 -10.00
CA GLN A 154 -0.51 10.01 -9.85
C GLN A 154 -0.17 10.72 -8.52
N LEU A 155 -0.16 10.01 -7.39
CA LEU A 155 0.19 10.61 -6.10
C LEU A 155 1.62 11.19 -6.10
N MET A 156 2.57 10.50 -6.75
CA MET A 156 3.94 10.97 -6.89
C MET A 156 4.05 12.18 -7.83
N GLU A 157 3.31 12.21 -8.94
CA GLU A 157 3.27 13.35 -9.89
C GLU A 157 2.71 14.63 -9.25
N TYR A 158 1.70 14.50 -8.39
CA TYR A 158 1.14 15.61 -7.63
C TYR A 158 1.86 15.87 -6.30
N GLU A 159 3.01 15.24 -6.09
CA GLU A 159 3.89 15.40 -4.92
C GLU A 159 3.18 15.19 -3.57
N LYS A 160 2.19 14.29 -3.54
CA LYS A 160 1.38 14.05 -2.35
C LYS A 160 2.10 13.17 -1.34
N LYS A 161 1.89 13.49 -0.07
CA LYS A 161 2.21 12.56 1.01
C LYS A 161 1.11 11.52 1.12
N PHE A 162 1.44 10.29 1.47
CA PHE A 162 0.42 9.25 1.53
C PHE A 162 0.70 8.12 2.52
N VAL A 163 -0.38 7.48 2.96
CA VAL A 163 -0.40 6.19 3.66
C VAL A 163 -1.53 5.36 3.05
N ILE A 164 -1.20 4.36 2.24
CA ILE A 164 -2.17 3.62 1.43
C ILE A 164 -1.98 2.12 1.55
N ILE A 165 -3.04 1.36 1.29
CA ILE A 165 -2.97 -0.10 1.26
C ILE A 165 -2.74 -0.58 -0.17
N GLY A 166 -1.89 -1.58 -0.35
CA GLY A 166 -1.69 -2.23 -1.63
C GLY A 166 -1.39 -3.70 -1.47
N ASN A 167 -1.39 -4.44 -2.59
CA ASN A 167 -0.93 -5.81 -2.60
C ASN A 167 0.59 -5.88 -2.33
N LYS A 168 1.06 -6.82 -1.49
CA LYS A 168 2.49 -7.05 -1.21
C LYS A 168 3.32 -7.26 -2.46
N ASN A 169 2.74 -7.92 -3.47
CA ASN A 169 3.42 -8.15 -4.76
C ASN A 169 3.70 -6.83 -5.51
N ALA A 170 3.02 -5.73 -5.20
CA ALA A 170 3.28 -4.44 -5.82
C ALA A 170 4.72 -3.95 -5.55
N ILE A 171 5.35 -4.38 -4.45
CA ILE A 171 6.77 -4.10 -4.16
C ILE A 171 7.67 -4.49 -5.32
N THR A 172 7.36 -5.57 -6.04
CA THR A 172 8.22 -6.08 -7.13
C THR A 172 7.90 -5.46 -8.48
N TYR A 173 6.90 -4.59 -8.57
CA TYR A 173 6.58 -3.88 -9.81
C TYR A 173 7.69 -2.86 -10.09
N LYS A 174 8.09 -2.77 -11.37
CA LYS A 174 9.25 -1.96 -11.80
C LYS A 174 9.21 -0.54 -11.25
N GLU A 175 8.06 0.12 -11.39
CA GLU A 175 7.86 1.52 -11.01
C GLU A 175 7.86 1.67 -9.48
N ILE A 176 7.18 0.77 -8.77
CA ILE A 176 7.11 0.78 -7.30
C ILE A 176 8.47 0.52 -6.66
N PHE A 177 9.16 -0.53 -7.12
CA PHE A 177 10.49 -0.85 -6.61
C PHE A 177 11.48 0.27 -6.87
N ARG A 178 11.37 0.97 -8.01
CA ARG A 178 12.19 2.14 -8.30
C ARG A 178 12.03 3.23 -7.22
N TRP A 179 10.80 3.57 -6.83
CA TRP A 179 10.59 4.55 -5.75
C TRP A 179 11.09 4.06 -4.39
N ILE A 180 11.02 2.75 -4.12
CA ILE A 180 11.59 2.16 -2.90
C ILE A 180 13.11 2.28 -2.89
N LYS A 181 13.77 1.86 -3.98
CA LYS A 181 15.23 1.95 -4.18
C LYS A 181 15.72 3.39 -4.08
N GLU A 182 15.00 4.34 -4.67
CA GLU A 182 15.31 5.78 -4.61
C GLU A 182 14.95 6.43 -3.26
N ASN A 183 14.52 5.65 -2.26
CA ASN A 183 14.13 6.13 -0.93
C ASN A 183 12.99 7.17 -0.96
N LYS A 184 12.10 7.09 -1.95
CA LYS A 184 10.94 7.98 -2.14
C LYS A 184 9.63 7.39 -1.63
N MET A 185 9.61 6.09 -1.36
CA MET A 185 8.45 5.32 -0.88
C MET A 185 8.94 4.10 -0.10
N TRP A 186 8.14 3.60 0.84
CA TRP A 186 8.47 2.43 1.65
C TRP A 186 7.21 1.72 2.16
N VAL A 187 7.45 0.55 2.76
CA VAL A 187 6.43 -0.19 3.49
C VAL A 187 6.10 0.52 4.81
N GLY A 188 4.83 0.53 5.19
CA GLY A 188 4.34 1.14 6.43
C GLY A 188 4.86 0.49 7.70
N ASN A 189 4.35 0.96 8.83
CA ASN A 189 4.82 0.54 10.14
C ASN A 189 4.40 -0.91 10.46
N THR A 190 3.15 -1.26 10.14
CA THR A 190 2.62 -2.61 10.34
C THR A 190 3.47 -3.65 9.61
N PRO A 191 3.97 -4.68 10.30
CA PRO A 191 4.86 -5.67 9.68
C PRO A 191 4.25 -6.34 8.45
N MET A 192 5.07 -6.58 7.43
CA MET A 192 4.66 -7.32 6.23
C MET A 192 4.11 -8.73 6.51
N SER A 193 4.42 -9.31 7.67
CA SER A 193 3.91 -10.62 8.09
C SER A 193 2.50 -10.57 8.68
N THR A 194 1.99 -9.39 9.02
CA THR A 194 0.64 -9.23 9.56
C THR A 194 -0.39 -9.51 8.47
N ASP A 195 -1.44 -10.25 8.84
CA ASP A 195 -2.59 -10.44 7.97
C ASP A 195 -3.50 -9.22 8.09
N LEU A 196 -3.74 -8.54 6.97
CA LEU A 196 -4.85 -7.59 6.87
C LEU A 196 -6.11 -8.36 6.49
N LEU A 197 -7.10 -8.27 7.37
CA LEU A 197 -8.38 -8.93 7.23
C LEU A 197 -9.43 -7.89 6.88
N PHE A 198 -10.26 -8.22 5.90
CA PHE A 198 -11.22 -7.30 5.33
C PHE A 198 -12.64 -7.80 5.54
N ASP A 199 -13.53 -6.87 5.85
CA ASP A 199 -14.95 -7.14 5.77
C ASP A 199 -15.34 -7.32 4.30
N VAL A 200 -16.19 -8.31 4.05
CA VAL A 200 -16.61 -8.72 2.72
C VAL A 200 -18.12 -8.90 2.68
N PRO A 201 -18.77 -8.66 1.53
CA PRO A 201 -20.19 -8.98 1.35
C PRO A 201 -20.49 -10.45 1.63
N GLU A 202 -21.68 -10.75 2.17
CA GLU A 202 -22.08 -12.10 2.59
C GLU A 202 -21.96 -13.13 1.45
N ASP A 203 -22.36 -12.77 0.24
CA ASP A 203 -22.24 -13.64 -0.95
C ASP A 203 -20.77 -13.99 -1.25
N PHE A 204 -19.87 -13.01 -1.08
CA PHE A 204 -18.44 -13.22 -1.32
C PHE A 204 -17.82 -14.06 -0.19
N ALA A 205 -18.25 -13.87 1.06
CA ALA A 205 -17.85 -14.74 2.16
C ALA A 205 -18.22 -16.21 1.89
N LYS A 206 -19.44 -16.48 1.38
CA LYS A 206 -19.88 -17.84 1.00
C LYS A 206 -19.00 -18.41 -0.12
N GLU A 207 -18.68 -17.60 -1.13
CA GLU A 207 -17.77 -18.01 -2.21
C GLU A 207 -16.36 -18.34 -1.70
N LEU A 208 -15.82 -17.53 -0.79
CA LEU A 208 -14.50 -17.76 -0.19
C LEU A 208 -14.46 -19.09 0.57
N VAL A 209 -15.48 -19.40 1.36
CA VAL A 209 -15.57 -20.68 2.08
C VAL A 209 -15.69 -21.87 1.12
N ALA A 210 -16.44 -21.71 0.01
CA ALA A 210 -16.62 -22.77 -0.98
C ALA A 210 -15.37 -23.03 -1.85
N THR A 211 -14.57 -21.99 -2.11
CA THR A 211 -13.48 -22.05 -3.11
C THR A 211 -12.08 -22.01 -2.52
N LYS A 212 -11.92 -21.58 -1.26
CA LYS A 212 -10.62 -21.42 -0.60
C LYS A 212 -10.58 -22.24 0.69
N LYS A 213 -9.35 -22.47 1.17
CA LYS A 213 -9.12 -23.04 2.51
C LYS A 213 -9.01 -21.92 3.53
N GLU A 214 -9.53 -22.14 4.74
CA GLU A 214 -9.32 -21.22 5.86
C GLU A 214 -7.82 -20.99 6.07
N GLY A 215 -7.45 -19.73 6.36
CA GLY A 215 -6.06 -19.28 6.47
C GLY A 215 -5.41 -18.91 5.13
N SER A 216 -5.99 -19.28 3.97
CA SER A 216 -5.46 -18.88 2.67
C SER A 216 -6.06 -17.57 2.17
N GLY A 217 -7.35 -17.56 1.79
CA GLY A 217 -8.09 -16.40 1.29
C GLY A 217 -9.14 -15.85 2.24
N TYR A 218 -9.38 -16.50 3.38
CA TYR A 218 -10.25 -15.99 4.45
C TYR A 218 -9.80 -16.52 5.82
N LYS A 219 -10.30 -15.91 6.89
CA LYS A 219 -10.24 -16.41 8.28
C LYS A 219 -11.58 -16.19 8.96
N ILE A 220 -11.91 -17.03 9.93
CA ILE A 220 -13.06 -16.80 10.80
C ILE A 220 -12.57 -16.10 12.07
N VAL A 221 -13.10 -14.92 12.36
CA VAL A 221 -12.80 -14.15 13.57
C VAL A 221 -14.13 -13.88 14.26
N ASP A 222 -14.26 -14.37 15.50
CA ASP A 222 -15.49 -14.23 16.31
C ASP A 222 -16.77 -14.66 15.58
N GLY A 223 -16.69 -15.71 14.78
CA GLY A 223 -17.81 -16.24 13.99
C GLY A 223 -18.08 -15.51 12.67
N VAL A 224 -17.33 -14.45 12.35
CA VAL A 224 -17.46 -13.69 11.10
C VAL A 224 -16.36 -14.09 10.12
N ILE A 225 -16.74 -14.37 8.87
CA ILE A 225 -15.80 -14.66 7.78
C ILE A 225 -15.19 -13.34 7.31
N LYS A 226 -13.88 -13.20 7.47
CA LYS A 226 -13.11 -12.06 6.97
C LYS A 226 -12.28 -12.49 5.75
N GLY A 227 -12.31 -11.69 4.70
CA GLY A 227 -11.43 -11.86 3.55
C GLY A 227 -9.97 -11.65 3.97
N ARG A 228 -9.06 -12.51 3.50
CA ARG A 228 -7.62 -12.38 3.77
C ARG A 228 -6.92 -12.00 2.47
N ALA A 229 -6.34 -10.80 2.44
CA ALA A 229 -5.54 -10.37 1.29
C ALA A 229 -4.05 -10.35 1.64
N GLN A 230 -3.21 -10.55 0.61
CA GLN A 230 -1.78 -10.28 0.70
C GLN A 230 -1.55 -8.77 0.62
N ALA A 231 -2.05 -8.02 1.59
CA ALA A 231 -2.02 -6.57 1.62
C ALA A 231 -0.96 -6.05 2.60
N VAL A 232 -0.46 -4.86 2.31
CA VAL A 232 0.50 -4.13 3.16
C VAL A 232 0.28 -2.64 3.01
N TRP A 233 0.65 -1.89 4.03
CA TRP A 233 0.71 -0.44 3.97
C TRP A 233 1.93 0.05 3.20
N PHE A 234 1.74 1.12 2.45
CA PHE A 234 2.77 1.84 1.71
C PHE A 234 2.69 3.32 2.05
N THR A 235 3.83 3.99 2.13
CA THR A 235 3.89 5.40 2.48
C THR A 235 5.17 6.06 1.97
N ASN A 236 5.16 7.38 1.88
CA ASN A 236 6.34 8.23 1.70
C ASN A 236 6.49 9.26 2.85
N MET A 237 5.86 8.97 3.99
CA MET A 237 5.86 9.78 5.20
C MET A 237 6.73 9.12 6.27
N ASP A 238 7.63 9.91 6.86
CA ASP A 238 8.69 9.38 7.71
C ASP A 238 8.15 8.79 9.03
N ILE A 239 8.66 7.64 9.43
CA ILE A 239 8.24 6.91 10.64
C ILE A 239 9.46 6.46 11.44
N ALA A 240 9.32 6.37 12.76
CA ALA A 240 10.41 6.02 13.67
C ALA A 240 11.09 4.67 13.31
N LYS A 241 10.29 3.68 12.89
CA LYS A 241 10.75 2.34 12.49
C LYS A 241 11.84 2.37 11.41
N ARG A 242 11.88 3.39 10.54
CA ARG A 242 12.90 3.53 9.49
C ARG A 242 14.28 3.86 10.04
N HIS A 243 14.35 4.36 11.26
CA HIS A 243 15.59 4.80 11.89
C HIS A 243 16.04 3.80 12.97
N GLU A 244 15.37 2.64 13.07
CA GLU A 244 15.76 1.56 13.96
C GLU A 244 16.91 0.78 13.33
N ASP A 245 18.00 0.63 14.07
CA ASP A 245 19.12 -0.19 13.62
C ASP A 245 18.76 -1.67 13.67
N LEU A 246 19.03 -2.38 12.57
CA LEU A 246 19.05 -3.83 12.57
C LEU A 246 20.28 -4.31 13.34
N ILE A 247 20.07 -4.98 14.46
CA ILE A 247 21.15 -5.55 15.27
C ILE A 247 21.81 -6.69 14.51
N LEU A 248 23.07 -6.50 14.12
CA LEU A 248 23.90 -7.49 13.43
C LEU A 248 24.87 -8.14 14.41
N TYR A 249 24.98 -9.46 14.35
CA TYR A 249 25.87 -10.22 15.25
C TYR A 249 26.53 -11.43 14.57
N GLN A 250 26.04 -11.84 13.39
CA GLN A 250 26.67 -12.91 12.63
C GLN A 250 27.98 -12.42 12.01
N LYS A 251 28.93 -13.34 11.85
CA LYS A 251 30.17 -13.10 11.11
C LYS A 251 30.14 -13.82 9.77
N TYR A 252 30.73 -13.19 8.77
CA TYR A 252 30.85 -13.78 7.46
C TYR A 252 31.71 -15.05 7.47
N ASN A 253 31.24 -16.06 6.75
CA ASN A 253 32.00 -17.23 6.34
C ASN A 253 31.43 -17.74 5.00
N GLU A 254 32.27 -18.34 4.17
CA GLU A 254 31.87 -18.71 2.81
C GLU A 254 30.85 -19.88 2.77
N GLU A 255 30.84 -20.73 3.79
CA GLU A 255 29.95 -21.90 3.88
C GLU A 255 28.49 -21.49 4.08
N ASP A 256 28.23 -20.60 5.05
CA ASP A 256 26.88 -20.11 5.35
C ASP A 256 26.41 -19.01 4.39
N TYR A 257 27.36 -18.27 3.81
CA TYR A 257 27.11 -17.11 2.94
C TYR A 257 27.80 -17.27 1.58
N PRO A 258 27.39 -18.26 0.77
CA PRO A 258 28.03 -18.53 -0.50
C PRO A 258 27.85 -17.35 -1.47
N PHE A 259 28.85 -17.12 -2.31
CA PHE A 259 28.74 -16.21 -3.44
C PHE A 259 27.79 -16.75 -4.50
N TYR A 260 27.15 -15.84 -5.23
CA TYR A 260 26.39 -16.19 -6.41
C TYR A 260 27.29 -16.42 -7.63
N ASP A 261 26.92 -17.35 -8.50
CA ASP A 261 27.67 -17.64 -9.72
C ASP A 261 27.57 -16.51 -10.75
N ASN A 262 26.47 -15.75 -10.71
CA ASN A 262 26.09 -14.74 -11.72
C ASN A 262 26.03 -13.30 -11.18
N TYR A 263 26.50 -13.08 -9.95
CA TYR A 263 26.59 -11.76 -9.32
C TYR A 263 27.81 -11.69 -8.40
N ASN A 264 28.45 -10.52 -8.30
CA ASN A 264 29.41 -10.25 -7.24
C ASN A 264 28.68 -9.90 -5.92
N ALA A 265 27.97 -10.86 -5.36
CA ALA A 265 27.22 -10.73 -4.12
C ALA A 265 27.11 -12.08 -3.40
N ILE A 266 26.94 -12.05 -2.07
CA ILE A 266 26.71 -13.25 -1.26
C ILE A 266 25.21 -13.48 -1.04
N ASN A 267 24.85 -14.73 -0.79
CA ASN A 267 23.52 -15.10 -0.34
C ASN A 267 23.37 -14.93 1.17
N VAL A 268 22.33 -14.23 1.58
CA VAL A 268 21.89 -14.17 2.98
C VAL A 268 20.45 -14.68 3.03
N ASP A 269 20.25 -15.86 3.60
CA ASP A 269 18.93 -16.50 3.56
C ASP A 269 17.88 -15.82 4.42
N LYS A 270 18.29 -15.17 5.51
CA LYS A 270 17.38 -14.48 6.44
C LYS A 270 17.97 -13.13 6.81
N THR A 271 17.14 -12.10 6.85
CA THR A 271 17.54 -10.73 7.25
C THR A 271 18.27 -10.68 8.60
N LYS A 272 17.90 -11.53 9.56
CA LYS A 272 18.56 -11.57 10.88
C LYS A 272 19.99 -12.12 10.84
N ASP A 273 20.34 -12.80 9.76
CA ASP A 273 21.64 -13.45 9.58
C ASP A 273 22.59 -12.57 8.75
N ILE A 274 22.26 -11.30 8.49
CA ILE A 274 23.17 -10.38 7.80
C ILE A 274 24.50 -10.27 8.59
N PRO A 275 25.65 -10.56 7.97
CA PRO A 275 26.95 -10.52 8.65
C PRO A 275 27.38 -9.08 8.95
N VAL A 276 27.94 -8.86 10.14
CA VAL A 276 28.38 -7.54 10.62
C VAL A 276 29.67 -7.05 9.99
N ASP A 277 30.48 -7.95 9.42
CA ASP A 277 31.85 -7.72 8.97
C ASP A 277 32.04 -7.86 7.45
N PHE A 278 30.96 -8.01 6.68
CA PHE A 278 31.02 -8.14 5.22
C PHE A 278 30.80 -6.80 4.50
N ASN A 279 31.86 -6.25 3.90
CA ASN A 279 31.82 -4.99 3.13
C ASN A 279 31.48 -5.18 1.62
N GLY A 280 30.69 -6.20 1.30
CA GLY A 280 30.28 -6.50 -0.08
C GLY A 280 28.78 -6.30 -0.31
N VAL A 281 28.32 -6.70 -1.50
CA VAL A 281 26.89 -6.74 -1.82
C VAL A 281 26.27 -8.02 -1.28
N MET A 282 25.11 -7.89 -0.66
CA MET A 282 24.37 -9.01 -0.07
C MET A 282 23.01 -9.15 -0.72
N GLY A 283 22.67 -10.35 -1.16
CA GLY A 283 21.31 -10.71 -1.57
C GLY A 283 20.49 -11.15 -0.36
N VAL A 284 19.53 -10.33 0.04
CA VAL A 284 18.63 -10.60 1.18
C VAL A 284 17.18 -10.88 0.73
N PRO A 285 16.34 -11.53 1.56
CA PRO A 285 14.92 -11.69 1.23
C PRO A 285 14.20 -10.35 1.10
N ILE A 286 13.13 -10.30 0.29
CA ILE A 286 12.29 -9.09 0.11
C ILE A 286 11.70 -8.55 1.41
N THR A 287 11.50 -9.42 2.41
CA THR A 287 11.03 -9.05 3.75
C THR A 287 12.03 -8.18 4.51
N PHE A 288 13.27 -8.05 4.04
CA PHE A 288 14.22 -7.05 4.53
C PHE A 288 13.66 -5.62 4.48
N LEU A 289 12.82 -5.29 3.49
CA LEU A 289 12.22 -3.96 3.36
C LEU A 289 11.37 -3.55 4.56
N ASP A 290 10.84 -4.51 5.31
CA ASP A 290 10.13 -4.27 6.58
C ASP A 290 11.05 -3.69 7.66
N LYS A 291 12.36 -3.92 7.57
CA LYS A 291 13.39 -3.53 8.54
C LYS A 291 14.44 -2.60 7.92
N HIS A 292 14.16 -2.04 6.75
CA HIS A 292 15.13 -1.23 6.04
C HIS A 292 15.32 0.10 6.76
N ASN A 293 16.54 0.31 7.22
CA ASN A 293 17.01 1.59 7.70
C ASN A 293 17.96 2.21 6.65
N PRO A 294 17.60 3.34 6.02
CA PRO A 294 18.42 3.98 4.99
C PRO A 294 19.73 4.57 5.51
N ASP A 295 19.89 4.75 6.84
CA ASP A 295 21.15 5.16 7.46
C ASP A 295 22.09 3.98 7.73
N GLN A 296 21.58 2.75 7.66
CA GLN A 296 22.36 1.53 7.85
C GLN A 296 22.66 0.81 6.53
N PHE A 297 21.70 0.76 5.60
CA PHE A 297 21.83 -0.01 4.36
C PHE A 297 21.38 0.78 3.14
N ASP A 298 22.16 0.68 2.06
CA ASP A 298 21.74 1.07 0.72
C ASP A 298 21.00 -0.08 0.05
N ILE A 299 19.90 0.23 -0.65
CA ILE A 299 19.24 -0.69 -1.59
C ILE A 299 19.85 -0.43 -2.96
N LEU A 300 20.57 -1.41 -3.49
CA LEU A 300 21.24 -1.31 -4.80
C LEU A 300 20.31 -1.75 -5.93
N GLY A 301 19.48 -2.76 -5.68
CA GLY A 301 18.54 -3.27 -6.66
C GLY A 301 17.84 -4.54 -6.20
N MET A 302 17.18 -5.24 -7.11
CA MET A 302 16.49 -6.48 -6.85
C MET A 302 16.55 -7.38 -8.08
N SER A 303 16.87 -8.65 -7.88
CA SER A 303 16.83 -9.66 -8.93
C SER A 303 15.40 -9.92 -9.40
N ALA A 304 15.20 -10.20 -10.68
CA ALA A 304 13.88 -10.46 -11.25
C ALA A 304 13.84 -11.78 -12.04
N SER A 305 12.72 -12.50 -11.94
CA SER A 305 12.46 -13.71 -12.75
C SER A 305 11.79 -13.38 -14.09
N ALA A 306 11.24 -12.17 -14.25
CA ALA A 306 10.46 -11.76 -15.41
C ALA A 306 11.29 -11.12 -16.54
N GLY A 307 12.62 -11.29 -16.50
CA GLY A 307 13.58 -10.68 -17.43
C GLY A 307 14.57 -9.76 -16.73
N TYR A 308 15.72 -9.54 -17.38
CA TYR A 308 16.74 -8.62 -16.91
C TYR A 308 16.37 -7.17 -17.23
N ASP A 309 16.32 -6.33 -16.19
CA ASP A 309 16.18 -4.89 -16.29
C ASP A 309 17.31 -4.25 -15.48
N PRO A 310 18.28 -3.56 -16.13
CA PRO A 310 19.45 -3.02 -15.46
C PRO A 310 19.09 -1.97 -14.39
N ASP A 311 17.99 -1.22 -14.57
CA ASP A 311 17.58 -0.18 -13.62
C ASP A 311 17.09 -0.79 -12.30
N ILE A 312 16.44 -1.96 -12.40
CA ILE A 312 15.90 -2.70 -11.26
C ILE A 312 16.94 -3.57 -10.59
N VAL A 313 17.72 -4.33 -11.37
CA VAL A 313 18.77 -5.21 -10.83
C VAL A 313 19.87 -4.40 -10.17
N GLY A 314 20.25 -3.27 -10.77
CA GLY A 314 21.08 -2.24 -10.14
C GLY A 314 22.53 -2.61 -9.83
N ILE A 315 22.93 -3.86 -10.08
CA ILE A 315 24.30 -4.36 -9.97
C ILE A 315 24.66 -5.17 -11.23
N PRO A 316 25.96 -5.35 -11.55
CA PRO A 316 26.37 -6.16 -12.70
C PRO A 316 25.83 -7.59 -12.63
N PHE A 317 25.17 -8.02 -13.71
CA PHE A 317 24.60 -9.36 -13.88
C PHE A 317 25.38 -10.13 -14.96
N TRP A 318 25.78 -11.35 -14.66
CA TRP A 318 26.49 -12.25 -15.58
C TRP A 318 25.58 -13.38 -16.08
N GLY A 319 24.55 -13.02 -16.86
CA GLY A 319 23.65 -13.98 -17.50
C GLY A 319 22.79 -13.32 -18.57
N ASP A 320 21.85 -14.08 -19.14
CA ASP A 320 21.15 -13.66 -20.36
C ASP A 320 19.73 -13.10 -20.13
N LYS A 321 18.92 -13.74 -19.28
CA LYS A 321 17.49 -13.40 -19.16
C LYS A 321 16.90 -13.52 -17.77
N ASP A 322 17.05 -14.67 -17.12
CA ASP A 322 16.59 -14.87 -15.75
C ASP A 322 17.61 -14.26 -14.80
N ALA A 323 17.28 -13.08 -14.25
CA ALA A 323 18.18 -12.34 -13.38
C ALA A 323 18.15 -12.85 -11.94
N ARG A 324 17.51 -13.99 -11.65
CA ARG A 324 17.61 -14.60 -10.32
C ARG A 324 19.05 -15.04 -10.02
N PRO A 325 19.51 -14.91 -8.76
CA PRO A 325 20.84 -15.37 -8.39
C PRO A 325 20.98 -16.89 -8.55
N LEU A 326 22.18 -17.33 -8.91
CA LEU A 326 22.54 -18.73 -9.04
C LEU A 326 23.48 -19.14 -7.91
N ILE A 327 23.26 -20.31 -7.32
CA ILE A 327 24.23 -21.01 -6.47
C ILE A 327 24.39 -22.41 -7.04
N ASN A 328 25.61 -22.82 -7.34
CA ASN A 328 25.90 -24.12 -7.97
C ASN A 328 25.09 -24.32 -9.27
N CYS A 329 25.00 -23.28 -10.09
CA CYS A 329 24.24 -23.19 -11.34
C CYS A 329 22.72 -23.39 -11.17
N ARG A 330 22.18 -23.24 -9.95
CA ARG A 330 20.74 -23.37 -9.67
C ARG A 330 20.14 -22.05 -9.22
N ASN A 331 18.99 -21.71 -9.80
CA ASN A 331 18.22 -20.54 -9.40
C ASN A 331 17.85 -20.58 -7.92
N THR A 332 18.13 -19.50 -7.22
CA THR A 332 17.59 -19.22 -5.90
C THR A 332 16.28 -18.44 -5.99
N TYR A 333 15.69 -18.11 -4.84
CA TYR A 333 14.64 -17.10 -4.77
C TYR A 333 15.17 -15.73 -5.21
N ALA A 334 14.26 -14.86 -5.65
CA ALA A 334 14.59 -13.46 -5.90
C ALA A 334 15.04 -12.77 -4.60
N ARG A 335 16.04 -11.90 -4.71
CA ARG A 335 16.70 -11.19 -3.61
C ARG A 335 16.71 -9.68 -3.87
N VAL A 336 16.70 -8.93 -2.79
CA VAL A 336 17.06 -7.50 -2.77
C VAL A 336 18.57 -7.43 -2.55
N PHE A 337 19.27 -6.68 -3.38
CA PHE A 337 20.70 -6.43 -3.23
C PHE A 337 20.91 -5.21 -2.36
N ILE A 338 21.62 -5.39 -1.25
CA ILE A 338 21.91 -4.34 -0.28
C ILE A 338 23.41 -4.22 -0.02
N ARG A 339 23.83 -3.09 0.52
CA ARG A 339 25.18 -2.87 1.07
C ARG A 339 25.09 -2.17 2.42
N ASN A 340 25.90 -2.60 3.38
CA ASN A 340 26.02 -1.92 4.67
C ASN A 340 26.81 -0.62 4.49
N LYS A 341 26.24 0.52 4.89
CA LYS A 341 26.83 1.85 4.73
C LYS A 341 27.93 2.16 5.75
N ARG A 342 28.04 1.33 6.79
CA ARG A 342 28.87 1.60 7.98
C ARG A 342 30.18 0.80 8.00
N LEU A 343 30.53 0.14 6.88
CA LEU A 343 31.72 -0.71 6.74
C LEU A 343 32.72 -0.20 5.71
#